data_AF-A0A3N5TZL2-F1
#
_entry.id   AF-A0A3N5TZL2-F1
#
_cell.length_a   1.000
_cell.length_b   1.000
_cell.length_c   1.000
_cell.angle_alpha   90.00
_cell.angle_beta   90.00
_cell.angle_gamma   90.00
#
_symmetry.space_group_name_H-M   'P 1'
#
loop_
_entity.id
_entity.type
_entity.pdbx_description
1 polymer ?
#
loop_
_entity_poly.entity_id
_entity_poly.type
_entity_poly.pdbx_seq_one_letter_code
_entity_poly.pdbx_strand_id
1 'polypeptide(L)'
;PTIDDVVLESRVIHLPIAFEDSETKKAVQKYVAEVRPDAPNYINGYNIEYMAMCNGITVEETKKMILGTAWFNSGGGFWPGGAFLWPMDPRCAIVVPKYNPPRTWTPEGAVGIGGPCVFTYTTPTGGGYQLFGRTIPIFQFACKHPIFKDGPFLYRNADRVQFHETTEKEVVDIYGHVHEKFDYEYQIEQGQIKAKDYLQWYNSPEVQTGMNELKAKQAEGVKKAPRL
;
A
#
# COMPACT_ATOMS: atom_id res chain seq x y z
N PRO A 1 -18.60 -24.51 -12.34
CA PRO A 1 -18.66 -23.15 -11.77
C PRO A 1 -18.19 -22.12 -12.80
N THR A 2 -19.05 -21.18 -13.17
CA THR A 2 -18.63 -19.99 -13.93
C THR A 2 -17.98 -18.98 -12.98
N ILE A 3 -17.35 -17.94 -13.51
CA ILE A 3 -16.80 -16.87 -12.65
C ILE A 3 -17.89 -16.18 -11.81
N ASP A 4 -19.13 -16.17 -12.29
CA ASP A 4 -20.27 -15.55 -11.60
C ASP A 4 -20.67 -16.29 -10.31
N ASP A 5 -20.31 -17.57 -10.19
CA ASP A 5 -20.59 -18.37 -9.00
C ASP A 5 -19.53 -18.19 -7.89
N VAL A 6 -18.44 -17.45 -8.18
CA VAL A 6 -17.31 -17.32 -7.25
C VAL A 6 -17.65 -16.33 -6.14
N VAL A 7 -17.60 -16.83 -4.90
CA VAL A 7 -17.67 -16.04 -3.68
C VAL A 7 -16.40 -16.29 -2.88
N LEU A 8 -15.70 -15.22 -2.52
CA LEU A 8 -14.49 -15.27 -1.70
C LEU A 8 -14.79 -14.70 -0.32
N GLU A 9 -14.46 -15.44 0.73
CA GLU A 9 -14.35 -14.86 2.08
C GLU A 9 -13.21 -13.83 2.07
N SER A 10 -13.50 -12.62 2.52
CA SER A 10 -12.62 -11.48 2.36
C SER A 10 -12.84 -10.50 3.50
N ARG A 11 -12.00 -10.61 4.53
CA ARG A 11 -12.04 -9.68 5.67
C ARG A 11 -11.62 -8.29 5.20
N VAL A 12 -12.14 -7.25 5.85
CA VAL A 12 -11.65 -5.88 5.68
C VAL A 12 -10.83 -5.52 6.91
N ILE A 13 -9.53 -5.29 6.72
CA ILE A 13 -8.59 -4.93 7.77
C ILE A 13 -8.36 -3.43 7.66
N HIS A 14 -8.72 -2.69 8.70
CA HIS A 14 -8.54 -1.24 8.74
C HIS A 14 -7.17 -0.93 9.32
N LEU A 15 -6.29 -0.36 8.50
CA LEU A 15 -4.93 -0.05 8.89
C LEU A 15 -4.67 1.46 8.92
N PRO A 16 -4.12 1.99 10.03
CA PRO A 16 -3.65 3.36 10.06
C PRO A 16 -2.43 3.53 9.15
N ILE A 17 -2.35 4.62 8.40
CA ILE A 17 -1.19 5.01 7.60
C ILE A 17 -0.73 6.41 7.97
N ALA A 18 0.53 6.55 8.38
CA ALA A 18 1.19 7.84 8.50
C ALA A 18 1.88 8.15 7.16
N PHE A 19 1.33 9.08 6.38
CA PHE A 19 1.97 9.53 5.15
C PHE A 19 3.25 10.30 5.45
N GLU A 20 4.26 10.13 4.60
CA GLU A 20 5.48 10.94 4.63
C GLU A 20 6.18 10.97 6.02
N ASP A 21 6.14 9.85 6.72
CA ASP A 21 6.74 9.71 8.04
C ASP A 21 8.28 9.76 8.01
N SER A 22 8.89 9.98 9.18
CA SER A 22 10.33 10.21 9.27
C SER A 22 11.17 8.98 8.87
N GLU A 23 10.70 7.75 9.07
CA GLU A 23 11.45 6.54 8.69
C GLU A 23 11.41 6.30 7.18
N THR A 24 10.26 6.50 6.52
CA THR A 24 10.22 6.43 5.06
C THR A 24 11.08 7.53 4.43
N LYS A 25 11.08 8.75 5.00
CA LYS A 25 12.00 9.83 4.58
C LYS A 25 13.46 9.40 4.65
N LYS A 26 13.88 8.83 5.80
CA LYS A 26 15.26 8.33 6.00
C LYS A 26 15.63 7.29 4.95
N ALA A 27 14.71 6.40 4.58
CA ALA A 27 14.97 5.39 3.56
C ALA A 27 15.25 6.00 2.18
N VAL A 28 14.47 7.00 1.77
CA VAL A 28 14.69 7.69 0.50
C VAL A 28 15.97 8.53 0.55
N GLN A 29 16.22 9.23 1.65
CA GLN A 29 17.46 10.01 1.84
C GLN A 29 18.71 9.14 1.78
N LYS A 30 18.70 7.99 2.44
CA LYS A 30 19.79 7.01 2.40
C LYS A 30 20.04 6.52 0.97
N TYR A 31 18.97 6.22 0.23
CA TYR A 31 19.07 5.81 -1.17
C TYR A 31 19.73 6.87 -2.06
N VAL A 32 19.32 8.14 -1.91
CA VAL A 32 19.93 9.24 -2.68
C VAL A 32 21.40 9.41 -2.30
N ALA A 33 21.72 9.34 -1.01
CA ALA A 33 23.09 9.52 -0.55
C ALA A 33 24.04 8.38 -0.98
N GLU A 34 23.56 7.14 -0.99
CA GLU A 34 24.42 5.95 -1.12
C GLU A 34 24.31 5.23 -2.47
N VAL A 35 23.19 5.38 -3.18
CA VAL A 35 22.87 4.54 -4.36
C VAL A 35 22.68 5.36 -5.62
N ARG A 36 21.83 6.40 -5.58
CA ARG A 36 21.52 7.21 -6.76
C ARG A 36 21.31 8.69 -6.40
N PRO A 37 22.37 9.51 -6.38
CA PRO A 37 22.30 10.93 -6.04
C PRO A 37 21.40 11.79 -6.92
N ASP A 38 21.19 11.37 -8.18
CA ASP A 38 20.37 12.08 -9.16
C ASP A 38 18.94 11.51 -9.28
N ALA A 39 18.50 10.71 -8.29
CA ALA A 39 17.22 10.02 -8.34
C ALA A 39 16.05 11.02 -8.46
N PRO A 40 15.30 11.00 -9.58
CA PRO A 40 14.29 12.02 -9.83
C PRO A 40 12.99 11.81 -9.07
N ASN A 41 12.84 10.65 -8.41
CA ASN A 41 11.74 10.33 -7.51
C ASN A 41 11.99 10.79 -6.06
N TYR A 42 13.05 11.54 -5.80
CA TYR A 42 13.27 12.23 -4.52
C TYR A 42 12.87 13.71 -4.66
N ILE A 43 11.65 14.02 -4.26
CA ILE A 43 11.09 15.38 -4.31
C ILE A 43 10.68 15.73 -2.88
N ASN A 44 11.17 16.86 -2.35
CA ASN A 44 10.93 17.33 -0.97
C ASN A 44 11.23 16.32 0.16
N GLY A 45 11.95 15.24 -0.12
CA GLY A 45 12.24 14.18 0.85
C GLY A 45 11.53 12.85 0.60
N TYR A 46 10.52 12.80 -0.27
CA TYR A 46 9.55 11.70 -0.37
C TYR A 46 9.31 11.25 -1.81
N ASN A 47 8.50 10.19 -2.00
CA ASN A 47 8.11 9.70 -3.32
C ASN A 47 6.68 10.05 -3.73
N ILE A 48 5.73 10.18 -2.79
CA ILE A 48 4.91 11.40 -2.72
C ILE A 48 4.49 12.06 -4.04
N GLU A 49 5.16 13.18 -4.27
CA GLU A 49 5.03 14.06 -5.41
C GLU A 49 5.37 13.37 -6.72
N TYR A 50 6.39 12.51 -6.74
CA TYR A 50 6.72 11.72 -7.94
C TYR A 50 5.57 10.78 -8.34
N MET A 51 4.90 10.18 -7.36
CA MET A 51 3.72 9.35 -7.61
C MET A 51 2.58 10.17 -8.21
N ALA A 52 2.32 11.35 -7.66
CA ALA A 52 1.31 12.29 -8.16
C ALA A 52 1.62 12.72 -9.60
N MET A 53 2.88 13.08 -9.88
CA MET A 53 3.37 13.45 -11.21
C MET A 53 3.16 12.33 -12.24
N CYS A 54 3.51 11.09 -11.91
CA CYS A 54 3.32 9.94 -12.81
C CYS A 54 1.84 9.75 -13.20
N ASN A 55 0.92 10.14 -12.33
CA ASN A 55 -0.51 9.94 -12.51
C ASN A 55 -1.25 11.19 -13.01
N GLY A 56 -0.54 12.30 -13.22
CA GLY A 56 -1.15 13.57 -13.67
C GLY A 56 -2.16 14.14 -12.66
N ILE A 57 -1.93 13.89 -11.37
CA ILE A 57 -2.78 14.32 -10.25
C ILE A 57 -1.94 15.06 -9.20
N THR A 58 -2.62 15.60 -8.19
CA THR A 58 -1.99 16.22 -7.02
C THR A 58 -1.63 15.20 -5.94
N VAL A 59 -0.80 15.61 -4.97
CA VAL A 59 -0.51 14.79 -3.77
C VAL A 59 -1.79 14.51 -2.98
N GLU A 60 -2.66 15.51 -2.83
CA GLU A 60 -3.94 15.35 -2.12
C GLU A 60 -4.87 14.35 -2.82
N GLU A 61 -4.98 14.40 -4.16
CA GLU A 61 -5.70 13.38 -4.92
C GLU A 61 -5.05 11.98 -4.76
N THR A 62 -3.72 11.91 -4.69
CA THR A 62 -2.99 10.65 -4.46
C THR A 62 -3.36 10.05 -3.10
N LYS A 63 -3.31 10.84 -2.02
CA LYS A 63 -3.73 10.43 -0.67
C LYS A 63 -5.20 10.01 -0.66
N LYS A 64 -6.08 10.81 -1.28
CA LYS A 64 -7.51 10.49 -1.42
C LYS A 64 -7.75 9.16 -2.13
N MET A 65 -7.01 8.84 -3.19
CA MET A 65 -7.12 7.55 -3.89
C MET A 65 -6.60 6.39 -3.02
N ILE A 66 -5.50 6.57 -2.28
CA ILE A 66 -4.96 5.56 -1.36
C ILE A 66 -5.96 5.20 -0.27
N LEU A 67 -6.61 6.21 0.30
CA LEU A 67 -7.59 6.08 1.37
C LEU A 67 -9.00 5.74 0.84
N GLY A 68 -9.27 6.01 -0.44
CA GLY A 68 -10.61 5.92 -1.03
C GLY A 68 -11.01 4.53 -1.52
N THR A 69 -10.13 3.54 -1.40
CA THR A 69 -10.40 2.17 -1.84
C THR A 69 -9.86 1.15 -0.84
N ALA A 70 -10.52 -0.01 -0.82
CA ALA A 70 -9.98 -1.19 -0.18
C ALA A 70 -8.98 -1.87 -1.13
N TRP A 71 -7.89 -2.39 -0.58
CA TRP A 71 -6.82 -2.99 -1.35
C TRP A 71 -6.83 -4.51 -1.20
N PHE A 72 -7.15 -5.22 -2.27
CA PHE A 72 -7.24 -6.67 -2.31
C PHE A 72 -5.87 -7.34 -2.25
N ASN A 73 -5.71 -8.24 -1.28
CA ASN A 73 -4.56 -9.11 -1.15
C ASN A 73 -4.68 -10.31 -2.09
N SER A 74 -3.98 -10.23 -3.22
CA SER A 74 -3.88 -11.33 -4.20
C SER A 74 -3.00 -12.51 -3.73
N GLY A 75 -2.28 -12.33 -2.62
CA GLY A 75 -1.33 -13.29 -2.10
C GLY A 75 -0.25 -12.59 -1.30
N GLY A 76 0.16 -13.22 -0.20
CA GLY A 76 1.20 -12.73 0.70
C GLY A 76 2.07 -13.88 1.18
N GLY A 77 3.37 -13.62 1.34
CA GLY A 77 4.39 -14.63 1.63
C GLY A 77 5.81 -14.23 1.22
N PHE A 78 5.97 -13.12 0.51
CA PHE A 78 7.30 -12.55 0.25
C PHE A 78 7.82 -11.83 1.51
N TRP A 79 9.06 -12.15 1.92
CA TRP A 79 9.87 -11.61 3.03
C TRP A 79 9.08 -11.02 4.23
N PRO A 80 9.01 -11.77 5.34
CA PRO A 80 7.85 -12.57 5.71
C PRO A 80 6.59 -11.72 6.00
N GLY A 81 5.46 -12.07 5.39
CA GLY A 81 4.15 -11.53 5.78
C GLY A 81 3.68 -10.28 5.05
N GLY A 82 4.48 -9.74 4.11
CA GLY A 82 4.02 -8.69 3.21
C GLY A 82 2.92 -9.20 2.26
N ALA A 83 2.06 -8.28 1.82
CA ALA A 83 0.95 -8.55 0.90
C ALA A 83 1.09 -7.78 -0.42
N PHE A 84 0.71 -8.42 -1.53
CA PHE A 84 0.53 -7.77 -2.82
C PHE A 84 -0.90 -7.26 -2.95
N LEU A 85 -1.05 -5.96 -2.73
CA LEU A 85 -2.30 -5.25 -2.56
C LEU A 85 -2.70 -4.53 -3.86
N TRP A 86 -3.90 -4.78 -4.36
CA TRP A 86 -4.44 -4.22 -5.59
C TRP A 86 -5.69 -3.39 -5.30
N PRO A 87 -5.90 -2.24 -5.94
CA PRO A 87 -7.06 -1.40 -5.66
C PRO A 87 -8.34 -2.14 -6.09
N MET A 88 -9.31 -2.25 -5.18
CA MET A 88 -10.65 -2.76 -5.53
C MET A 88 -11.40 -1.77 -6.40
N ASP A 89 -11.15 -0.46 -6.22
CA ASP A 89 -11.67 0.55 -7.13
C ASP A 89 -10.67 0.86 -8.23
N PRO A 90 -10.94 0.50 -9.50
CA PRO A 90 -10.01 0.75 -10.59
C PRO A 90 -9.82 2.25 -10.87
N ARG A 91 -10.70 3.12 -10.38
CA ARG A 91 -10.55 4.58 -10.40
C ARG A 91 -9.52 5.08 -9.38
N CYS A 92 -9.06 4.21 -8.48
CA CYS A 92 -7.99 4.46 -7.51
C CYS A 92 -6.67 3.78 -7.91
N ALA A 93 -6.55 3.28 -9.14
CA ALA A 93 -5.36 2.58 -9.63
C ALA A 93 -4.20 3.52 -9.96
N ILE A 94 -3.54 4.02 -8.91
CA ILE A 94 -2.25 4.73 -8.99
C ILE A 94 -1.22 3.80 -9.63
N VAL A 95 -0.50 4.25 -10.66
CA VAL A 95 0.56 3.47 -11.30
C VAL A 95 1.87 4.25 -11.27
N VAL A 96 2.93 3.63 -10.75
CA VAL A 96 4.26 4.24 -10.69
C VAL A 96 5.36 3.25 -10.98
N PRO A 97 6.47 3.64 -11.63
CA PRO A 97 7.59 2.74 -11.84
C PRO A 97 8.27 2.38 -10.52
N LYS A 98 8.88 1.19 -10.49
CA LYS A 98 9.80 0.80 -9.40
C LYS A 98 11.10 1.61 -9.51
N TYR A 99 11.81 1.70 -8.39
CA TYR A 99 13.18 2.22 -8.31
C TYR A 99 14.12 1.49 -9.27
N ASN A 100 15.13 2.20 -9.77
CA ASN A 100 16.18 1.69 -10.63
C ASN A 100 17.52 2.38 -10.30
N PRO A 101 18.50 1.69 -9.69
CA PRO A 101 18.40 0.38 -9.03
C PRO A 101 17.51 0.43 -7.76
N PRO A 102 17.11 -0.71 -7.16
CA PRO A 102 16.33 -0.73 -5.92
C PRO A 102 17.10 -0.19 -4.71
N ARG A 103 16.39 0.22 -3.65
CA ARG A 103 16.99 0.58 -2.37
C ARG A 103 17.59 -0.64 -1.69
N THR A 104 18.69 -0.43 -0.98
CA THR A 104 19.32 -1.44 -0.11
C THR A 104 18.64 -1.58 1.25
N TRP A 105 17.83 -0.59 1.65
CA TRP A 105 17.13 -0.57 2.92
C TRP A 105 15.78 0.16 2.83
N THR A 106 14.79 -0.36 3.55
CA THR A 106 13.42 0.13 3.72
C THR A 106 13.00 -0.28 5.13
N PRO A 107 12.40 0.61 5.94
CA PRO A 107 12.05 0.31 7.32
C PRO A 107 10.87 -0.65 7.42
N GLU A 108 10.77 -1.32 8.56
CA GLU A 108 9.56 -2.04 8.96
C GLU A 108 8.34 -1.11 8.98
N GLY A 109 7.19 -1.66 8.60
CA GLY A 109 5.91 -0.97 8.49
C GLY A 109 5.80 -0.09 7.24
N ALA A 110 6.88 0.14 6.48
CA ALA A 110 6.82 0.96 5.29
C ALA A 110 5.77 0.42 4.33
N VAL A 111 5.09 1.32 3.65
CA VAL A 111 4.12 1.01 2.61
C VAL A 111 4.56 1.73 1.35
N GLY A 112 4.63 0.97 0.26
CA GLY A 112 5.01 1.52 -1.03
C GLY A 112 4.22 0.94 -2.18
N ILE A 113 4.32 1.57 -3.34
CA ILE A 113 3.65 1.16 -4.57
C ILE A 113 4.64 0.99 -5.73
N GLY A 114 4.42 -0.02 -6.57
CA GLY A 114 5.26 -0.33 -7.73
C GLY A 114 4.42 -1.03 -8.81
N GLY A 115 4.34 -0.41 -9.98
CA GLY A 115 3.19 -0.62 -10.86
C GLY A 115 1.91 -0.13 -10.18
N PRO A 116 0.77 -0.85 -10.30
CA PRO A 116 -0.45 -0.61 -9.54
C PRO A 116 -0.48 -1.33 -8.18
N CYS A 117 0.60 -2.01 -7.81
CA CYS A 117 0.62 -2.90 -6.65
C CYS A 117 1.18 -2.18 -5.44
N VAL A 118 0.41 -2.12 -4.36
CA VAL A 118 0.87 -1.72 -3.03
C VAL A 118 1.51 -2.91 -2.33
N PHE A 119 2.55 -2.65 -1.55
CA PHE A 119 3.24 -3.63 -0.72
C PHE A 119 3.51 -3.06 0.67
N THR A 120 3.32 -3.89 1.69
CA THR A 120 3.61 -3.60 3.10
C THR A 120 4.87 -4.34 3.52
N TYR A 121 5.89 -3.59 3.93
CA TYR A 121 7.17 -4.13 4.37
C TYR A 121 7.09 -4.47 5.86
N THR A 122 7.22 -5.74 6.21
CA THR A 122 7.01 -6.26 7.57
C THR A 122 8.25 -6.26 8.45
N THR A 123 9.38 -5.88 7.87
CA THR A 123 10.70 -6.01 8.45
C THR A 123 11.69 -5.16 7.63
N PRO A 124 12.82 -4.74 8.21
CA PRO A 124 13.82 -3.99 7.46
C PRO A 124 14.41 -4.82 6.31
N THR A 125 14.29 -4.32 5.07
CA THR A 125 14.74 -5.06 3.87
C THR A 125 15.02 -4.12 2.68
N GLY A 126 15.65 -4.63 1.63
CA GLY A 126 15.76 -3.90 0.35
C GLY A 126 14.40 -3.75 -0.32
N GLY A 127 14.24 -2.73 -1.18
CA GLY A 127 12.91 -2.43 -1.73
C GLY A 127 12.94 -1.59 -3.00
N GLY A 128 12.09 -1.95 -3.96
CA GLY A 128 11.96 -1.25 -5.23
C GLY A 128 10.72 -0.34 -5.34
N TYR A 129 9.82 -0.33 -4.36
CA TYR A 129 8.53 0.37 -4.47
C TYR A 129 8.67 1.82 -4.03
N GLN A 130 7.92 2.75 -4.63
CA GLN A 130 7.80 4.14 -4.20
C GLN A 130 7.13 4.20 -2.82
N LEU A 131 7.82 4.73 -1.82
CA LEU A 131 7.32 4.80 -0.44
C LEU A 131 6.37 5.99 -0.27
N PHE A 132 5.22 5.76 0.34
CA PHE A 132 4.26 6.83 0.62
C PHE A 132 3.92 6.99 2.11
N GLY A 133 4.21 5.99 2.95
CA GLY A 133 3.99 6.11 4.38
C GLY A 133 4.35 4.85 5.15
N ARG A 134 4.03 4.82 6.44
CA ARG A 134 4.28 3.70 7.34
C ARG A 134 3.01 3.33 8.10
N THR A 135 2.73 2.03 8.17
CA THR A 135 1.60 1.44 8.90
C THR A 135 2.10 0.66 10.12
N ILE A 136 1.16 0.21 10.93
CA ILE A 136 1.41 -0.55 12.16
C ILE A 136 1.89 -1.97 11.85
N PRO A 137 2.45 -2.70 12.83
CA PRO A 137 2.88 -4.07 12.60
C PRO A 137 1.73 -4.95 12.11
N ILE A 138 2.03 -5.75 11.09
CA ILE A 138 1.12 -6.76 10.52
C ILE A 138 1.75 -8.16 10.59
N PHE A 139 2.90 -8.26 11.25
CA PHE A 139 3.72 -9.43 11.37
C PHE A 139 4.40 -9.45 12.74
N GLN A 140 4.42 -10.61 13.41
CA GLN A 140 5.18 -10.80 14.63
C GLN A 140 5.73 -12.21 14.72
N PHE A 141 7.03 -12.36 14.47
CA PHE A 141 7.70 -13.66 14.48
C PHE A 141 7.60 -14.41 15.83
N ALA A 142 7.59 -13.67 16.94
CA ALA A 142 7.52 -14.25 18.27
C ALA A 142 6.11 -14.75 18.67
N CYS A 143 5.08 -14.42 17.88
CA CYS A 143 3.68 -14.84 18.10
C CYS A 143 3.16 -14.61 19.54
N LYS A 144 3.60 -13.54 20.21
CA LYS A 144 3.22 -13.22 21.59
C LYS A 144 1.88 -12.49 21.69
N HIS A 145 1.59 -11.64 20.72
CA HIS A 145 0.30 -10.96 20.63
C HIS A 145 -0.82 -11.97 20.38
N PRO A 146 -1.99 -11.86 21.05
CA PRO A 146 -3.09 -12.81 20.87
C PRO A 146 -3.52 -13.04 19.41
N ILE A 147 -3.47 -11.99 18.58
CA ILE A 147 -3.82 -12.08 17.15
C ILE A 147 -2.84 -12.92 16.32
N PHE A 148 -1.59 -13.06 16.76
CA PHE A 148 -0.54 -13.82 16.07
C PHE A 148 -0.31 -15.20 16.67
N LYS A 149 -1.16 -15.65 17.61
CA LYS A 149 -0.98 -16.94 18.31
C LYS A 149 -0.97 -18.14 17.35
N ASP A 150 -1.78 -18.07 16.29
CA ASP A 150 -1.98 -19.16 15.32
C ASP A 150 -1.02 -19.05 14.12
N GLY A 151 -0.18 -18.02 14.09
CA GLY A 151 0.78 -17.76 13.02
C GLY A 151 1.25 -16.30 13.01
N PRO A 152 2.44 -16.02 12.46
CA PRO A 152 3.07 -14.72 12.61
C PRO A 152 2.47 -13.63 11.70
N PHE A 153 1.43 -13.94 10.91
CA PHE A 153 0.91 -13.08 9.85
C PHE A 153 -0.49 -12.57 10.18
N LEU A 154 -0.73 -11.26 10.02
CA LEU A 154 -2.07 -10.68 10.14
C LEU A 154 -2.94 -11.06 8.94
N TYR A 155 -2.35 -10.95 7.74
CA TYR A 155 -3.06 -11.13 6.48
C TYR A 155 -3.31 -12.59 6.14
N ARG A 156 -4.45 -12.81 5.51
CA ARG A 156 -4.87 -14.03 4.83
C ARG A 156 -5.07 -13.72 3.34
N ASN A 157 -5.02 -14.77 2.53
CA ASN A 157 -5.37 -14.65 1.12
C ASN A 157 -6.77 -14.07 0.97
N ALA A 158 -6.94 -13.19 -0.02
CA ALA A 158 -8.19 -12.50 -0.32
C ALA A 158 -8.69 -11.49 0.73
N ASP A 159 -7.94 -11.21 1.81
CA ASP A 159 -8.23 -10.04 2.65
C ASP A 159 -8.20 -8.75 1.82
N ARG A 160 -8.92 -7.73 2.30
CA ARG A 160 -8.83 -6.36 1.80
C ARG A 160 -8.29 -5.45 2.91
N VAL A 161 -7.40 -4.54 2.54
CA VAL A 161 -6.85 -3.54 3.46
C VAL A 161 -7.49 -2.19 3.17
N GLN A 162 -8.11 -1.57 4.16
CA GLN A 162 -8.65 -0.22 4.07
C GLN A 162 -7.76 0.71 4.89
N PHE A 163 -7.04 1.61 4.21
CA PHE A 163 -6.21 2.58 4.91
C PHE A 163 -7.05 3.75 5.45
N HIS A 164 -6.65 4.27 6.61
CA HIS A 164 -7.10 5.55 7.15
C HIS A 164 -5.90 6.36 7.62
N GLU A 165 -5.92 7.67 7.37
CA GLU A 165 -4.80 8.53 7.72
C GLU A 165 -4.67 8.68 9.24
N THR A 166 -3.43 8.69 9.72
CA THR A 166 -3.06 8.91 11.11
C THR A 166 -1.75 9.71 11.21
N THR A 167 -1.27 9.94 12.43
CA THR A 167 0.03 10.54 12.70
C THR A 167 1.12 9.48 12.88
N GLU A 168 2.38 9.86 12.60
CA GLU A 168 3.53 9.00 12.90
C GLU A 168 3.60 8.60 14.38
N LYS A 169 3.22 9.52 15.28
CA LYS A 169 3.20 9.25 16.73
C LYS A 169 2.27 8.09 17.07
N GLU A 170 1.08 8.05 16.46
CA GLU A 170 0.11 6.99 16.71
C GLU A 170 0.58 5.64 16.15
N VAL A 171 1.22 5.61 14.98
CA VAL A 171 1.85 4.39 14.45
C VAL A 171 2.90 3.84 15.43
N VAL A 172 3.74 4.71 15.99
CA VAL A 172 4.78 4.33 16.97
C VAL A 172 4.17 3.87 18.29
N ASP A 173 3.11 4.53 18.77
CA ASP A 173 2.41 4.11 19.99
C ASP A 173 1.80 2.71 19.82
N ILE A 174 1.10 2.48 18.71
CA ILE A 174 0.51 1.17 18.39
C ILE A 174 1.60 0.09 18.27
N TYR A 175 2.78 0.42 17.72
CA TYR A 175 3.90 -0.52 17.69
C TYR A 175 4.23 -1.09 19.08
N GLY A 176 4.29 -0.23 20.11
CA GLY A 176 4.52 -0.66 21.49
C GLY A 176 3.38 -1.53 22.03
N HIS A 177 2.13 -1.20 21.71
CA HIS A 177 0.96 -2.03 22.05
C HIS A 177 1.00 -3.41 21.38
N VAL A 178 1.55 -3.52 20.16
CA VAL A 178 1.66 -4.81 19.46
C VAL A 178 2.85 -5.65 19.92
N HIS A 179 4.05 -5.06 20.05
CA HIS A 179 5.29 -5.80 20.28
C HIS A 179 5.74 -5.89 21.74
N GLU A 180 5.24 -5.02 22.62
CA GLU A 180 5.69 -4.95 24.01
C GLU A 180 4.56 -5.31 24.98
N LYS A 181 3.39 -4.70 24.82
CA LYS A 181 2.25 -4.89 25.75
C LYS A 181 1.32 -6.03 25.33
N PHE A 182 1.25 -6.33 24.04
CA PHE A 182 0.43 -7.39 23.45
C PHE A 182 -1.10 -7.16 23.58
N ASP A 183 -1.54 -5.91 23.59
CA ASP A 183 -2.91 -5.48 23.92
C ASP A 183 -3.59 -4.63 22.83
N TYR A 184 -3.01 -4.49 21.63
CA TYR A 184 -3.63 -3.75 20.55
C TYR A 184 -4.77 -4.54 19.90
N GLU A 185 -5.95 -3.93 19.78
CA GLU A 185 -7.09 -4.53 19.10
C GLU A 185 -7.18 -4.08 17.63
N TYR A 186 -6.87 -4.99 16.70
CA TYR A 186 -7.01 -4.74 15.27
C TYR A 186 -8.48 -4.67 14.86
N GLN A 187 -8.82 -3.65 14.09
CA GLN A 187 -10.14 -3.49 13.49
C GLN A 187 -10.26 -4.35 12.23
N ILE A 188 -10.99 -5.47 12.35
CA ILE A 188 -11.17 -6.44 11.27
C ILE A 188 -12.66 -6.79 11.12
N GLU A 189 -13.23 -6.45 9.98
CA GLU A 189 -14.60 -6.76 9.62
C GLU A 189 -14.68 -8.03 8.77
N GLN A 190 -15.64 -8.91 9.05
CA GLN A 190 -15.91 -10.06 8.18
C GLN A 190 -16.67 -9.59 6.94
N GLY A 191 -16.38 -10.18 5.79
CA GLY A 191 -17.04 -9.81 4.54
C GLY A 191 -16.72 -10.79 3.42
N GLN A 192 -17.31 -10.52 2.26
CA GLN A 192 -17.15 -11.35 1.07
C GLN A 192 -16.86 -10.49 -0.16
N ILE A 193 -16.29 -11.11 -1.19
CA ILE A 193 -16.29 -10.61 -2.58
C ILE A 193 -17.15 -11.58 -3.38
N LYS A 194 -18.23 -11.07 -3.96
CA LYS A 194 -19.03 -11.80 -4.95
C LYS A 194 -18.54 -11.38 -6.32
N ALA A 195 -17.93 -12.29 -7.07
CA ALA A 195 -17.31 -11.96 -8.35
C ALA A 195 -18.32 -11.37 -9.34
N LYS A 196 -19.53 -11.92 -9.39
CA LYS A 196 -20.63 -11.38 -10.20
C LYS A 196 -20.93 -9.91 -9.89
N ASP A 197 -21.11 -9.58 -8.61
CA ASP A 197 -21.46 -8.22 -8.18
C ASP A 197 -20.32 -7.24 -8.50
N TYR A 198 -19.08 -7.66 -8.24
CA TYR A 198 -17.89 -6.87 -8.56
C TYR A 198 -17.76 -6.63 -10.07
N LEU A 199 -17.93 -7.66 -10.90
CA LEU A 199 -17.85 -7.54 -12.35
C LEU A 199 -18.98 -6.68 -12.93
N GLN A 200 -20.20 -6.79 -12.40
CA GLN A 200 -21.31 -5.93 -12.80
C GLN A 200 -21.01 -4.46 -12.47
N TRP A 201 -20.52 -4.19 -11.27
CA TRP A 201 -20.13 -2.84 -10.84
C TRP A 201 -18.95 -2.29 -11.66
N TYR A 202 -17.90 -3.09 -11.85
CA TYR A 202 -16.72 -2.74 -12.63
C TYR A 202 -17.08 -2.33 -14.07
N ASN A 203 -18.03 -3.04 -14.69
CA ASN A 203 -18.48 -2.77 -16.06
C ASN A 203 -19.55 -1.66 -16.14
N SER A 204 -19.94 -1.03 -15.03
CA SER A 204 -20.91 0.07 -15.04
C SER A 204 -20.37 1.29 -15.80
N PRO A 205 -21.23 2.09 -16.47
CA PRO A 205 -20.80 3.28 -17.21
C PRO A 205 -20.02 4.29 -16.36
N GLU A 206 -20.40 4.45 -15.09
CA GLU A 206 -19.73 5.36 -14.14
C GLU A 206 -18.26 4.93 -13.91
N VAL A 207 -18.04 3.65 -13.60
CA VAL A 207 -16.70 3.12 -13.33
C VAL A 207 -15.83 3.16 -14.59
N GLN A 208 -16.37 2.74 -15.73
CA GLN A 208 -15.65 2.78 -17.01
C GLN A 208 -15.27 4.21 -17.41
N THR A 209 -16.15 5.19 -17.19
CA THR A 209 -15.85 6.61 -17.46
C THR A 209 -14.72 7.11 -16.55
N GLY A 210 -14.81 6.88 -15.23
CA GLY A 210 -13.77 7.29 -14.29
C GLY A 210 -12.41 6.63 -14.56
N MET A 211 -12.40 5.36 -14.99
CA MET A 211 -11.16 4.69 -15.41
C MET A 211 -10.53 5.36 -16.64
N ASN A 212 -11.34 5.76 -17.62
CA ASN A 212 -10.84 6.43 -18.82
C ASN A 212 -10.32 7.83 -18.51
N GLU A 213 -10.99 8.57 -17.61
CA GLU A 213 -10.51 9.85 -17.11
C GLU A 213 -9.17 9.73 -16.39
N LEU A 214 -9.02 8.75 -15.49
CA LEU A 214 -7.75 8.49 -14.80
C LEU A 214 -6.65 8.11 -15.80
N LYS A 215 -6.94 7.23 -16.77
CA LYS A 215 -5.97 6.86 -17.83
C LYS A 215 -5.52 8.08 -18.65
N ALA A 216 -6.43 9.00 -18.96
CA ALA A 216 -6.09 10.24 -19.66
C ALA A 216 -5.15 11.11 -18.82
N LYS A 217 -5.42 11.28 -17.51
CA LYS A 217 -4.50 11.98 -16.59
C LYS A 217 -3.14 11.29 -16.52
N GLN A 218 -3.10 9.97 -16.40
CA GLN A 218 -1.87 9.17 -16.37
C GLN A 218 -1.05 9.32 -17.66
N ALA A 219 -1.70 9.33 -18.83
CA ALA A 219 -1.02 9.54 -20.10
C ALA A 219 -0.31 10.91 -20.16
N GLU A 220 -0.91 11.94 -19.58
CA GLU A 220 -0.28 13.27 -19.45
C GLU A 220 0.80 13.30 -18.35
N GLY A 221 0.59 12.59 -17.24
CA GLY A 221 1.56 12.44 -16.16
C GLY A 221 2.86 11.79 -16.63
N VAL A 222 2.78 10.65 -17.31
CA VAL A 222 3.94 9.90 -17.84
C VAL A 222 4.77 10.72 -18.83
N LYS A 223 4.17 11.63 -19.60
CA LYS A 223 4.92 12.53 -20.51
C LYS A 223 5.78 13.54 -19.75
N LYS A 224 5.37 13.94 -18.54
CA LYS A 224 6.02 14.97 -17.71
C LYS A 224 6.94 14.36 -16.65
N ALA A 225 6.61 13.16 -16.17
CA ALA A 225 7.36 12.50 -15.10
C ALA A 225 8.75 12.07 -15.60
N PRO A 226 9.82 12.39 -14.86
CA PRO A 226 11.15 11.93 -15.20
C PRO A 226 11.25 10.40 -15.09
N ARG A 227 12.04 9.79 -15.96
CA ARG A 227 12.25 8.34 -15.99
C ARG A 227 13.24 7.90 -14.90
N LEU A 228 12.94 6.77 -14.28
CA LEU A 228 13.86 6.05 -13.38
C LEU A 228 14.76 5.12 -14.17
#